data_AF-A0A1C7GRC2-F1
#
_entry.id   AF-A0A1C7GRC2-F1
#
_cell.length_a   1.000
_cell.length_b   1.000
_cell.length_c   1.000
_cell.angle_alpha   90.00
_cell.angle_beta   90.00
_cell.angle_gamma   90.00
#
_symmetry.space_group_name_H-M   'P 1'
#
loop_
_entity.id
_entity.type
_entity.pdbx_description
1 polymer ?
#
loop_
_entity_poly.entity_id
_entity_poly.type
_entity_poly.pdbx_seq_one_letter_code
_entity_poly.pdbx_strand_id
1 'polypeptide(L)'
;MREDICSIPVNEVFEPKDGCPFCRMRDMLEDRMATYITGAAMMEPDVRIETNRLGFCSEHFNQILARGSRLSVALILESLLAEVKGQVFPEGKAVPKTIAAAVHSREDNCFICANIKDSMRHLLESTLALWQNEQEFRDLYAAQQYICLPHYGLVMAAAGKMPKKNFVPFEAETTRLAKAYLEELSGDVTHFCRMFDYRNAGGDWGNSKDAIERAMTWLTSRAPTAQQDSGEKNR
;
A
#
# COMPACT_ATOMS: atom_id res chain seq x y z
N MET A 1 -17.33 -12.51 -10.75
CA MET A 1 -16.81 -11.32 -11.45
C MET A 1 -15.86 -10.45 -10.61
N ARG A 2 -15.66 -10.71 -9.30
CA ARG A 2 -14.63 -10.01 -8.48
C ARG A 2 -13.19 -10.51 -8.72
N GLU A 3 -13.03 -11.76 -9.17
CA GLU A 3 -11.72 -12.43 -9.25
C GLU A 3 -10.81 -11.85 -10.35
N ASP A 4 -11.37 -11.45 -11.50
CA ASP A 4 -10.56 -11.03 -12.66
C ASP A 4 -9.85 -9.67 -12.44
N ILE A 5 -10.48 -8.74 -11.71
CA ILE A 5 -9.94 -7.38 -11.46
C ILE A 5 -8.65 -7.45 -10.63
N CYS A 6 -8.57 -8.45 -9.75
CA CYS A 6 -7.45 -8.67 -8.86
C CYS A 6 -6.45 -9.72 -9.39
N SER A 7 -6.66 -10.23 -10.60
CA SER A 7 -5.69 -11.10 -11.26
C SER A 7 -4.50 -10.25 -11.75
N ILE A 8 -3.36 -10.39 -11.09
CA ILE A 8 -2.11 -9.75 -11.48
C ILE A 8 -1.08 -10.87 -11.67
N PRO A 9 -0.49 -11.02 -12.87
CA PRO A 9 0.62 -11.93 -13.07
C PRO A 9 1.78 -11.50 -12.16
N VAL A 10 2.16 -12.35 -11.21
CA VAL A 10 3.18 -12.00 -10.21
C VAL A 10 4.52 -11.68 -10.90
N ASN A 11 4.88 -12.39 -11.98
CA ASN A 11 6.10 -12.14 -12.74
C ASN A 11 6.19 -10.69 -13.25
N GLU A 12 5.12 -10.17 -13.87
CA GLU A 12 5.05 -8.79 -14.38
C GLU A 12 5.27 -7.75 -13.28
N VAL A 13 4.86 -8.06 -12.04
CA VAL A 13 5.07 -7.14 -10.91
C VAL A 13 6.52 -7.12 -10.47
N PHE A 14 7.26 -8.20 -10.61
CA PHE A 14 8.66 -8.28 -10.21
C PHE A 14 9.64 -7.88 -11.33
N GLU A 15 9.24 -7.96 -12.60
CA GLU A 15 10.07 -7.63 -13.76
C GLU A 15 10.76 -6.25 -13.72
N PRO A 16 10.10 -5.16 -13.28
CA PRO A 16 10.72 -3.83 -13.31
C PRO A 16 11.92 -3.69 -12.35
N LYS A 17 12.04 -4.54 -11.33
CA LYS A 17 13.13 -4.55 -10.33
C LYS A 17 13.40 -3.21 -9.64
N ASP A 18 12.46 -2.29 -9.67
CA ASP A 18 12.55 -0.95 -9.09
C ASP A 18 11.77 -0.89 -7.78
N GLY A 19 12.37 -0.41 -6.70
CA GLY A 19 11.70 -0.34 -5.40
C GLY A 19 11.23 -1.68 -4.83
N CYS A 20 10.19 -1.63 -3.99
CA CYS A 20 9.58 -2.81 -3.40
C CYS A 20 8.45 -3.38 -4.28
N PRO A 21 8.55 -4.63 -4.76
CA PRO A 21 7.52 -5.23 -5.64
C PRO A 21 6.16 -5.36 -4.94
N PHE A 22 6.12 -5.57 -3.63
CA PHE A 22 4.87 -5.66 -2.88
C PHE A 22 4.16 -4.29 -2.71
N CYS A 23 4.91 -3.18 -2.68
CA CYS A 23 4.32 -1.85 -2.80
C CYS A 23 3.65 -1.72 -4.17
N ARG A 24 4.36 -2.10 -5.24
CA ARG A 24 3.81 -2.07 -6.61
C ARG A 24 2.53 -2.92 -6.73
N MET A 25 2.52 -4.15 -6.20
CA MET A 25 1.31 -4.99 -6.18
C MET A 25 0.12 -4.27 -5.56
N ARG A 26 0.33 -3.74 -4.35
CA ARG A 26 -0.71 -3.02 -3.61
C ARG A 26 -1.18 -1.79 -4.37
N ASP A 27 -0.26 -0.98 -4.90
CA ASP A 27 -0.59 0.25 -5.61
C ASP A 27 -1.37 -0.04 -6.91
N MET A 28 -1.03 -1.13 -7.61
CA MET A 28 -1.80 -1.63 -8.76
C MET A 28 -3.20 -2.10 -8.37
N LEU A 29 -3.34 -2.79 -7.23
CA LEU A 29 -4.66 -3.21 -6.72
C LEU A 29 -5.52 -2.01 -6.31
N GLU A 30 -4.92 -1.04 -5.62
CA GLU A 30 -5.55 0.24 -5.25
C GLU A 30 -6.07 0.96 -6.49
N ASP A 31 -5.23 1.11 -7.50
CA ASP A 31 -5.55 1.79 -8.74
C ASP A 31 -6.70 1.11 -9.51
N ARG A 32 -6.62 -0.22 -9.68
CA ARG A 32 -7.67 -1.01 -10.34
C ARG A 32 -8.99 -0.94 -9.60
N MET A 33 -8.95 -1.03 -8.26
CA MET A 33 -10.16 -0.99 -7.44
C MET A 33 -10.81 0.38 -7.46
N ALA A 34 -10.04 1.46 -7.34
CA ALA A 34 -10.55 2.82 -7.45
C ALA A 34 -11.17 3.06 -8.83
N THR A 35 -10.50 2.64 -9.90
CA THR A 35 -11.02 2.72 -11.27
C THR A 35 -12.32 1.93 -11.45
N TYR A 36 -12.35 0.68 -10.98
CA TYR A 36 -13.53 -0.19 -11.04
C TYR A 36 -14.75 0.45 -10.37
N ILE A 37 -14.59 0.96 -9.14
CA ILE A 37 -15.68 1.56 -8.36
C ILE A 37 -16.21 2.86 -9.00
N THR A 38 -15.31 3.66 -9.57
CA THR A 38 -15.71 4.90 -10.28
C THR A 38 -16.27 4.67 -11.67
N GLY A 39 -16.08 3.47 -12.23
CA GLY A 39 -16.56 3.04 -13.53
C GLY A 39 -17.95 2.40 -13.49
N ALA A 40 -18.13 1.35 -14.29
CA ALA A 40 -19.43 0.69 -14.45
C ALA A 40 -19.95 0.02 -13.16
N ALA A 41 -19.06 -0.38 -12.25
CA ALA A 41 -19.41 -1.14 -11.04
C ALA A 41 -20.37 -0.42 -10.11
N MET A 42 -20.37 0.91 -10.10
CA MET A 42 -21.29 1.69 -9.27
C MET A 42 -22.76 1.48 -9.63
N MET A 43 -23.03 1.08 -10.87
CA MET A 43 -24.38 0.76 -11.32
C MET A 43 -24.83 -0.63 -10.86
N GLU A 44 -23.92 -1.46 -10.33
CA GLU A 44 -24.25 -2.77 -9.78
C GLU A 44 -24.78 -2.63 -8.34
N PRO A 45 -26.00 -3.12 -8.05
CA PRO A 45 -26.60 -3.00 -6.72
C PRO A 45 -25.75 -3.63 -5.61
N ASP A 46 -25.14 -4.78 -5.86
CA ASP A 46 -24.36 -5.51 -4.87
C ASP A 46 -23.11 -4.75 -4.45
N VAL A 47 -22.42 -4.12 -5.41
CA VAL A 47 -21.25 -3.28 -5.15
C VAL A 47 -21.67 -2.05 -4.34
N ARG A 48 -22.78 -1.40 -4.71
CA ARG A 48 -23.29 -0.22 -4.01
C ARG A 48 -23.69 -0.52 -2.56
N ILE A 49 -24.37 -1.64 -2.31
CA ILE A 49 -24.75 -2.04 -0.95
C ILE A 49 -23.49 -2.23 -0.09
N GLU A 50 -22.48 -2.91 -0.62
CA GLU A 50 -21.27 -3.21 0.13
C GLU A 50 -20.39 -1.97 0.34
N THR A 51 -20.27 -1.08 -0.64
CA THR A 51 -19.55 0.19 -0.50
C THR A 51 -20.24 1.14 0.47
N ASN A 52 -21.58 1.18 0.51
CA ASN A 52 -22.32 1.99 1.48
C ASN A 52 -22.19 1.44 2.92
N ARG A 53 -22.14 0.10 3.05
CA ARG A 53 -21.95 -0.59 4.33
C ARG A 53 -20.56 -0.32 4.93
N LEU A 54 -19.51 -0.47 4.13
CA LEU A 54 -18.12 -0.34 4.60
C LEU A 54 -17.59 1.11 4.57
N GLY A 55 -17.97 1.90 3.57
CA GLY A 55 -17.41 3.23 3.33
C GLY A 55 -15.99 3.20 2.78
N PHE A 56 -15.30 4.35 2.87
CA PHE A 56 -13.93 4.54 2.39
C PHE A 56 -13.10 5.33 3.41
N CYS A 57 -11.81 5.00 3.52
CA CYS A 57 -10.87 5.81 4.31
C CYS A 57 -10.45 7.06 3.52
N SER A 58 -9.84 8.04 4.20
CA SER A 58 -9.42 9.29 3.57
C SER A 58 -8.51 9.07 2.36
N GLU A 59 -7.57 8.13 2.45
CA GLU A 59 -6.66 7.81 1.34
C GLU A 59 -7.44 7.35 0.10
N HIS A 60 -8.34 6.38 0.28
CA HIS A 60 -9.13 5.84 -0.82
C HIS A 60 -10.18 6.81 -1.35
N PHE A 61 -10.69 7.74 -0.53
CA PHE A 61 -11.50 8.84 -1.04
C PHE A 61 -10.70 9.77 -1.96
N ASN A 62 -9.46 10.12 -1.60
CA ASN A 62 -8.59 10.92 -2.46
C ASN A 62 -8.31 10.20 -3.79
N GLN A 63 -8.06 8.88 -3.73
CA GLN A 63 -7.85 8.08 -4.94
C GLN A 63 -9.10 7.99 -5.83
N ILE A 64 -10.29 7.86 -5.24
CA ILE A 64 -11.58 7.88 -5.95
C ILE A 64 -11.81 9.25 -6.60
N LEU A 65 -11.56 10.33 -5.86
CA LEU A 65 -11.72 11.70 -6.36
C LEU A 65 -10.77 12.02 -7.51
N ALA A 66 -9.54 11.50 -7.45
CA ALA A 66 -8.53 11.72 -8.48
C ALA A 66 -8.84 11.00 -9.81
N ARG A 67 -9.57 9.88 -9.77
CA ARG A 67 -9.84 9.02 -10.95
C ARG A 67 -11.25 9.17 -11.50
N GLY A 68 -12.23 9.32 -10.61
CA GLY A 68 -13.64 9.36 -10.97
C GLY A 68 -14.05 10.68 -11.61
N SER A 69 -15.03 10.62 -12.51
CA SER A 69 -15.73 11.83 -12.95
C SER A 69 -16.48 12.46 -11.78
N ARG A 70 -16.67 13.79 -11.79
CA ARG A 70 -17.41 14.51 -10.73
C ARG A 70 -18.79 13.90 -10.47
N LEU A 71 -19.49 13.47 -11.52
CA LEU A 71 -20.80 12.83 -11.40
C LEU A 71 -20.68 11.46 -10.72
N SER A 72 -19.70 10.64 -11.12
CA SER A 72 -19.51 9.32 -10.52
C SER A 72 -19.25 9.42 -9.01
N VAL A 73 -18.34 10.30 -8.61
CA VAL A 73 -18.02 10.53 -7.19
C VAL A 73 -19.25 11.06 -6.44
N ALA A 74 -20.02 11.97 -7.05
CA ALA A 74 -21.23 12.51 -6.45
C ALA A 74 -22.30 11.43 -6.19
N LEU A 75 -22.48 10.47 -7.10
CA LEU A 75 -23.45 9.38 -6.95
C LEU A 75 -23.06 8.40 -5.83
N ILE A 76 -21.76 8.07 -5.69
CA ILE A 76 -21.25 7.29 -4.55
C ILE A 76 -21.53 8.02 -3.24
N LEU A 77 -21.22 9.32 -3.21
CA LEU A 77 -21.41 10.13 -2.01
C LEU A 77 -22.90 10.29 -1.67
N GLU A 78 -23.78 10.47 -2.65
CA GLU A 78 -25.22 10.57 -2.43
C GLU A 78 -25.75 9.32 -1.72
N SER A 79 -25.44 8.12 -2.22
CA SER A 79 -25.91 6.88 -1.60
C SER A 79 -25.27 6.63 -0.24
N LEU A 80 -23.99 6.95 -0.08
CA LEU A 80 -23.28 6.80 1.20
C LEU A 80 -23.84 7.76 2.26
N LEU A 81 -24.10 9.02 1.91
CA LEU A 81 -24.70 10.00 2.83
C LEU A 81 -26.11 9.63 3.24
N ALA A 82 -26.91 9.05 2.33
CA ALA A 82 -28.23 8.53 2.65
C ALA A 82 -28.16 7.37 3.66
N GLU A 83 -27.23 6.43 3.45
CA GLU A 83 -27.00 5.31 4.38
C GLU A 83 -26.53 5.80 5.77
N VAL A 84 -25.58 6.75 5.79
CA VAL A 84 -25.10 7.37 7.04
C VAL A 84 -26.25 8.07 7.77
N LYS A 85 -27.09 8.82 7.05
CA LYS A 85 -28.26 9.48 7.64
C LYS A 85 -29.17 8.47 8.33
N GLY A 86 -29.47 7.34 7.68
CA GLY A 86 -30.32 6.30 8.26
C GLY A 86 -29.71 5.62 9.49
N GLN A 87 -28.40 5.33 9.48
CA GLN A 87 -27.75 4.58 10.55
C GLN A 87 -27.35 5.46 11.76
N VAL A 88 -26.87 6.68 11.51
CA VAL A 88 -26.32 7.58 12.54
C VAL A 88 -27.37 8.55 13.04
N PHE A 89 -28.33 8.95 12.20
CA PHE A 89 -29.38 9.91 12.52
C PHE A 89 -30.79 9.32 12.27
N PRO A 90 -31.15 8.20 12.91
CA PRO A 90 -32.42 7.55 12.67
C PRO A 90 -33.61 8.43 13.09
N GLU A 91 -34.70 8.35 12.33
CA GLU A 91 -35.97 8.99 12.69
C GLU A 91 -36.60 8.23 13.86
N GLY A 92 -36.36 8.70 15.09
CA GLY A 92 -36.91 8.10 16.31
C GLY A 92 -35.96 8.14 17.50
N LYS A 93 -36.15 7.21 18.45
CA LYS A 93 -35.32 7.14 19.66
C LYS A 93 -33.92 6.62 19.32
N ALA A 94 -32.97 7.55 19.22
CA ALA A 94 -31.55 7.26 19.13
C ALA A 94 -31.03 6.52 20.38
N VAL A 95 -30.30 5.41 20.18
CA VAL A 95 -29.53 4.75 21.23
C VAL A 95 -28.06 5.17 21.08
N PRO A 96 -27.49 5.97 22.01
CA PRO A 96 -26.15 6.53 21.86
C PRO A 96 -25.07 5.49 21.56
N LYS A 97 -25.15 4.31 22.19
CA LYS A 97 -24.20 3.21 21.96
C LYS A 97 -24.24 2.69 20.52
N THR A 98 -25.42 2.60 19.92
CA THR A 98 -25.60 2.14 18.54
C THR A 98 -25.07 3.18 17.56
N ILE A 99 -25.30 4.46 17.83
CA ILE A 99 -24.76 5.57 17.01
C ILE A 99 -23.23 5.56 17.04
N ALA A 100 -22.64 5.50 18.24
CA ALA A 100 -21.18 5.46 18.38
C ALA A 100 -20.58 4.25 17.66
N ALA A 101 -21.20 3.06 17.77
CA ALA A 101 -20.77 1.88 17.05
C ALA A 101 -20.88 2.03 15.52
N ALA A 102 -21.93 2.67 15.02
CA ALA A 102 -22.09 2.93 13.58
C ALA A 102 -21.02 3.91 13.05
N VAL A 103 -20.67 4.93 13.84
CA VAL A 103 -19.59 5.87 13.48
C VAL A 103 -18.23 5.16 13.49
N HIS A 104 -17.89 4.45 14.56
CA HIS A 104 -16.60 3.72 14.65
C HIS A 104 -16.47 2.65 13.58
N SER A 105 -17.55 1.92 13.27
CA SER A 105 -17.52 0.95 12.18
C SER A 105 -17.13 1.58 10.84
N ARG A 106 -17.40 2.86 10.60
CA ARG A 106 -17.02 3.56 9.37
C ARG A 106 -15.60 4.12 9.42
N GLU A 107 -15.08 4.41 10.61
CA GLU A 107 -13.68 4.82 10.81
C GLU A 107 -12.73 3.65 10.60
N ASP A 108 -13.13 2.45 11.06
CA ASP A 108 -12.28 1.26 11.04
C ASP A 108 -12.34 0.46 9.73
N ASN A 109 -13.33 0.73 8.87
CA ASN A 109 -13.56 -0.05 7.66
C ASN A 109 -13.42 0.79 6.40
N CYS A 110 -12.95 0.14 5.35
CA CYS A 110 -12.92 0.70 4.01
C CYS A 110 -13.07 -0.43 3.00
N PHE A 111 -14.00 -0.25 2.06
CA PHE A 111 -14.26 -1.22 1.00
C PHE A 111 -12.98 -1.56 0.22
N ILE A 112 -12.23 -0.55 -0.21
CA ILE A 112 -11.00 -0.74 -1.00
C ILE A 112 -9.93 -1.45 -0.15
N CYS A 113 -9.67 -0.99 1.10
CA CYS A 113 -8.73 -1.65 2.02
C CYS A 113 -9.04 -3.14 2.21
N ALA A 114 -10.32 -3.49 2.42
CA ALA A 114 -10.75 -4.86 2.63
C ALA A 114 -10.42 -5.74 1.40
N ASN A 115 -10.78 -5.27 0.21
CA ASN A 115 -10.50 -5.99 -1.03
C ASN A 115 -8.98 -6.11 -1.29
N ILE A 116 -8.19 -5.06 -1.07
CA ILE A 116 -6.72 -5.12 -1.25
C ILE A 116 -6.11 -6.13 -0.28
N LYS A 117 -6.55 -6.14 0.98
CA LYS A 117 -6.04 -7.09 1.97
C LYS A 117 -6.26 -8.54 1.54
N ASP A 118 -7.44 -8.83 1.00
CA ASP A 118 -7.76 -10.15 0.47
C ASP A 118 -6.94 -10.49 -0.78
N SER A 119 -6.87 -9.58 -1.74
CA SER A 119 -6.11 -9.78 -2.98
C SER A 119 -4.61 -9.91 -2.74
N MET A 120 -4.04 -9.10 -1.84
CA MET A 120 -2.63 -9.19 -1.44
C MET A 120 -2.31 -10.55 -0.82
N ARG A 121 -3.22 -11.11 0.00
CA ARG A 121 -3.03 -12.47 0.55
C ARG A 121 -2.90 -13.50 -0.55
N HIS A 122 -3.78 -13.47 -1.55
CA HIS A 122 -3.74 -14.41 -2.68
C HIS A 122 -2.48 -14.21 -3.55
N LEU A 123 -2.09 -12.97 -3.84
CA LEU A 123 -0.86 -12.68 -4.59
C LEU A 123 0.39 -13.12 -3.82
N LEU A 124 0.41 -12.99 -2.50
CA LEU A 124 1.48 -13.51 -1.66
C LEU A 124 1.55 -15.03 -1.71
N GLU A 125 0.41 -15.73 -1.62
CA GLU A 125 0.35 -17.18 -1.77
C GLU A 125 0.93 -17.62 -3.12
N SER A 126 0.53 -16.95 -4.20
CA SER A 126 1.08 -17.17 -5.55
C SER A 126 2.58 -16.88 -5.61
N THR A 127 3.05 -15.77 -5.03
CA THR A 127 4.48 -15.41 -4.96
C THR A 127 5.29 -16.50 -4.27
N LEU A 128 4.81 -17.00 -3.13
CA LEU A 128 5.49 -18.08 -2.40
C LEU A 128 5.43 -19.41 -3.15
N ALA A 129 4.36 -19.69 -3.89
CA ALA A 129 4.27 -20.87 -4.73
C ALA A 129 5.27 -20.81 -5.90
N LEU A 130 5.32 -19.69 -6.62
CA LEU A 130 6.28 -19.47 -7.71
C LEU A 130 7.71 -19.57 -7.20
N TRP A 131 8.03 -18.92 -6.09
CA TRP A 131 9.37 -19.01 -5.49
C TRP A 131 9.74 -20.44 -5.12
N GLN A 132 8.80 -21.25 -4.64
CA GLN A 132 9.10 -22.64 -4.29
C GLN A 132 9.32 -23.53 -5.51
N ASN A 133 8.62 -23.27 -6.61
CA ASN A 133 8.53 -24.20 -7.74
C ASN A 133 9.40 -23.79 -8.94
N GLU A 134 9.75 -22.52 -9.08
CA GLU A 134 10.37 -21.96 -10.29
C GLU A 134 11.70 -21.29 -9.97
N GLN A 135 12.80 -21.82 -10.54
CA GLN A 135 14.13 -21.25 -10.34
C GLN A 135 14.25 -19.84 -10.93
N GLU A 136 13.68 -19.61 -12.12
CA GLU A 136 13.68 -18.29 -12.77
C GLU A 136 13.03 -17.22 -11.89
N PHE A 137 11.95 -17.56 -11.18
CA PHE A 137 11.32 -16.64 -10.26
C PHE A 137 12.17 -16.36 -9.02
N ARG A 138 12.94 -17.35 -8.52
CA ARG A 138 13.90 -17.11 -7.42
C ARG A 138 14.97 -16.10 -7.84
N ASP A 139 15.48 -16.23 -9.05
CA ASP A 139 16.49 -15.32 -9.59
C ASP A 139 15.88 -13.91 -9.78
N LEU A 140 14.64 -13.83 -10.27
CA LEU A 140 13.90 -12.57 -10.38
C LEU A 140 13.64 -11.92 -9.01
N TYR A 141 13.27 -12.70 -8.01
CA TYR A 141 13.05 -12.25 -6.63
C TYR A 141 14.34 -11.74 -6.00
N ALA A 142 15.47 -12.45 -6.18
CA ALA A 142 16.77 -12.04 -5.67
C ALA A 142 17.30 -10.75 -6.34
N ALA A 143 16.88 -10.50 -7.58
CA ALA A 143 17.26 -9.31 -8.36
C ALA A 143 16.45 -8.04 -8.02
N GLN A 144 15.51 -8.09 -7.09
CA GLN A 144 14.77 -6.90 -6.66
C GLN A 144 15.71 -5.94 -5.92
N GLN A 145 15.43 -4.63 -6.01
CA GLN A 145 16.23 -3.62 -5.35
C GLN A 145 16.17 -3.76 -3.82
N TYR A 146 14.97 -3.84 -3.25
CA TYR A 146 14.75 -4.03 -1.81
C TYR A 146 13.33 -4.53 -1.49
N ILE A 147 13.13 -4.90 -0.23
CA ILE A 147 11.79 -5.09 0.35
C ILE A 147 11.64 -4.12 1.51
N CYS A 148 10.57 -3.31 1.51
CA CYS A 148 10.33 -2.30 2.54
C CYS A 148 9.94 -2.95 3.86
N LEU A 149 10.13 -2.24 4.98
CA LEU A 149 9.96 -2.80 6.31
C LEU A 149 8.55 -3.38 6.56
N PRO A 150 7.43 -2.71 6.19
CA PRO A 150 6.10 -3.29 6.37
C PRO A 150 5.88 -4.56 5.55
N HIS A 151 6.35 -4.58 4.29
CA HIS A 151 6.19 -5.76 3.43
C HIS A 151 7.15 -6.89 3.80
N TYR A 152 8.32 -6.59 4.36
CA TYR A 152 9.19 -7.60 4.96
C TYR A 152 8.45 -8.38 6.04
N GLY A 153 7.81 -7.67 6.99
CA GLY A 153 7.00 -8.31 8.04
C GLY A 153 5.83 -9.12 7.49
N LEU A 154 5.10 -8.58 6.51
CA LEU A 154 3.99 -9.27 5.86
C LEU A 154 4.43 -10.56 5.17
N VAL A 155 5.54 -10.51 4.42
CA VAL A 155 6.09 -11.65 3.69
C VAL A 155 6.62 -12.71 4.63
N MET A 156 7.33 -12.33 5.71
CA MET A 156 7.80 -13.27 6.73
C MET A 156 6.64 -13.99 7.42
N ALA A 157 5.56 -13.27 7.75
CA ALA A 157 4.37 -13.88 8.34
C ALA A 157 3.70 -14.89 7.38
N ALA A 158 3.61 -14.57 6.09
CA ALA A 158 3.07 -15.48 5.08
C ALA A 158 3.96 -16.71 4.85
N ALA A 159 5.28 -16.49 4.77
CA ALA A 159 6.28 -17.52 4.56
C ALA A 159 6.41 -18.51 5.72
N GLY A 160 5.97 -18.15 6.93
CA GLY A 160 5.98 -19.05 8.09
C GLY A 160 5.20 -20.37 7.90
N LYS A 161 4.35 -20.47 6.87
CA LYS A 161 3.66 -21.71 6.47
C LYS A 161 4.45 -22.59 5.49
N MET A 162 5.58 -22.12 4.99
CA MET A 162 6.40 -22.87 4.03
C MET A 162 7.09 -24.07 4.72
N PRO A 163 7.39 -25.16 3.97
CA PRO A 163 8.24 -26.22 4.47
C PRO A 163 9.61 -25.67 4.88
N LYS A 164 10.16 -26.14 6.01
CA LYS A 164 11.43 -25.65 6.58
C LYS A 164 12.59 -25.61 5.57
N LYS A 165 12.66 -26.60 4.67
CA LYS A 165 13.67 -26.66 3.59
C LYS A 165 13.61 -25.50 2.60
N ASN A 166 12.43 -24.93 2.38
CA ASN A 166 12.20 -23.78 1.50
C ASN A 166 12.20 -22.47 2.30
N PHE A 167 11.69 -22.49 3.54
CA PHE A 167 11.65 -21.33 4.41
C PHE A 167 13.03 -20.75 4.68
N VAL A 168 14.02 -21.57 5.07
CA VAL A 168 15.37 -21.07 5.42
C VAL A 168 16.04 -20.29 4.28
N PRO A 169 16.13 -20.82 3.04
CA PRO A 169 16.70 -20.05 1.93
C PRO A 169 15.84 -18.83 1.55
N PHE A 170 14.51 -18.91 1.67
CA PHE A 170 13.62 -17.78 1.41
C PHE A 170 13.83 -16.65 2.42
N GLU A 171 13.81 -16.97 3.72
CA GLU A 171 14.07 -16.04 4.82
C GLU A 171 15.42 -15.36 4.64
N ALA A 172 16.47 -16.11 4.32
CA ALA A 172 17.81 -15.56 4.10
C ALA A 172 17.80 -14.52 2.96
N GLU A 173 17.15 -14.83 1.84
CA GLU A 173 17.12 -13.94 0.67
C GLU A 173 16.23 -12.71 0.90
N THR A 174 15.04 -12.88 1.47
CA THR A 174 14.16 -11.77 1.82
C THR A 174 14.78 -10.85 2.87
N THR A 175 15.48 -11.42 3.86
CA THR A 175 16.21 -10.66 4.88
C THR A 175 17.39 -9.91 4.26
N ARG A 176 18.11 -10.53 3.32
CA ARG A 176 19.20 -9.87 2.58
C ARG A 176 18.69 -8.62 1.87
N LEU A 177 17.59 -8.72 1.13
CA LEU A 177 16.97 -7.60 0.39
C LEU A 177 16.54 -6.45 1.31
N ALA A 178 15.90 -6.76 2.44
CA ALA A 178 15.45 -5.74 3.39
C ALA A 178 16.62 -5.10 4.16
N LYS A 179 17.56 -5.92 4.66
CA LYS A 179 18.66 -5.47 5.50
C LYS A 179 19.73 -4.71 4.72
N ALA A 180 20.09 -5.16 3.51
CA ALA A 180 21.10 -4.47 2.71
C ALA A 180 20.67 -3.02 2.40
N TYR A 181 19.39 -2.81 2.07
CA TYR A 181 18.88 -1.48 1.80
C TYR A 181 18.74 -0.61 3.07
N LEU A 182 18.43 -1.21 4.22
CA LEU A 182 18.51 -0.50 5.51
C LEU A 182 19.92 0.03 5.78
N GLU A 183 20.95 -0.78 5.52
CA GLU A 183 22.35 -0.37 5.70
C GLU A 183 22.73 0.77 4.75
N GLU A 184 22.32 0.67 3.48
CA GLU A 184 22.48 1.75 2.47
C GLU A 184 21.81 3.05 2.92
N LEU A 185 20.52 3.00 3.25
CA LEU A 185 19.75 4.15 3.72
C LEU A 185 20.33 4.78 4.99
N SER A 186 20.80 3.97 5.92
CA SER A 186 21.42 4.46 7.15
C SER A 186 22.71 5.23 6.85
N GLY A 187 23.50 4.74 5.90
CA GLY A 187 24.69 5.43 5.38
C GLY A 187 24.33 6.75 4.70
N ASP A 188 23.31 6.73 3.83
CA ASP A 188 22.86 7.90 3.09
C ASP A 188 22.30 9.00 4.00
N VAL A 189 21.46 8.66 4.98
CA VAL A 189 20.95 9.62 5.98
C VAL A 189 22.09 10.17 6.84
N THR A 190 23.05 9.32 7.23
CA THR A 190 24.22 9.78 7.98
C THR A 190 25.06 10.77 7.16
N HIS A 191 25.25 10.51 5.87
CA HIS A 191 25.97 11.42 4.98
C HIS A 191 25.19 12.73 4.79
N PHE A 192 23.87 12.66 4.59
CA PHE A 192 23.00 13.84 4.55
C PHE A 192 23.20 14.73 5.78
N CYS A 193 23.17 14.16 6.99
CA CYS A 193 23.42 14.91 8.23
C CYS A 193 24.80 15.57 8.26
N ARG A 194 25.85 14.88 7.76
CA ARG A 194 27.23 15.41 7.71
C ARG A 194 27.39 16.57 6.74
N MET A 195 26.60 16.64 5.68
CA MET A 195 26.66 17.72 4.70
C MET A 195 26.27 19.10 5.26
N PHE A 196 25.62 19.14 6.43
CA PHE A 196 25.33 20.39 7.15
C PHE A 196 26.42 20.81 8.14
N ASP A 197 27.46 19.98 8.34
CA ASP A 197 28.65 20.40 9.07
C ASP A 197 29.48 21.35 8.19
N TYR A 198 29.84 22.52 8.74
CA TYR A 198 30.66 23.52 8.05
C TYR A 198 32.00 22.96 7.55
N ARG A 199 32.51 21.89 8.17
CA ARG A 199 33.73 21.18 7.75
C ARG A 199 33.60 20.47 6.40
N ASN A 200 32.37 20.14 5.99
CA ASN A 200 32.06 19.48 4.73
C ASN A 200 31.49 20.46 3.69
N ALA A 201 31.67 21.77 3.90
CA ALA A 201 31.21 22.79 2.98
C ALA A 201 31.77 22.57 1.56
N GLY A 202 30.88 22.40 0.58
CA GLY A 202 31.25 22.12 -0.81
C GLY A 202 31.55 20.65 -1.11
N GLY A 203 31.29 19.72 -0.17
CA GLY A 203 31.41 18.28 -0.41
C GLY A 203 30.36 17.74 -1.38
N ASP A 204 30.63 16.53 -1.92
CA ASP A 204 29.70 15.83 -2.79
C ASP A 204 28.57 15.16 -1.99
N TRP A 205 27.33 15.43 -2.38
CA TRP A 205 26.14 14.87 -1.75
C TRP A 205 25.89 13.42 -2.17
N GLY A 206 26.44 12.96 -3.28
CA GLY A 206 26.21 11.61 -3.80
C GLY A 206 24.71 11.28 -3.88
N ASN A 207 24.33 10.13 -3.30
CA ASN A 207 22.95 9.65 -3.26
C ASN A 207 22.13 10.20 -2.07
N SER A 208 22.67 11.12 -1.26
CA SER A 208 22.06 11.43 0.04
C SER A 208 20.98 12.50 -0.02
N LYS A 209 20.79 13.19 -1.16
CA LYS A 209 19.84 14.31 -1.28
C LYS A 209 18.38 13.93 -1.03
N ASP A 210 17.98 12.73 -1.44
CA ASP A 210 16.64 12.16 -1.29
C ASP A 210 16.58 11.08 -0.20
N ALA A 211 17.63 10.99 0.64
CA ALA A 211 17.77 9.94 1.65
C ALA A 211 16.62 9.98 2.67
N ILE A 212 16.08 11.17 2.95
CA ILE A 212 14.95 11.34 3.88
C ILE A 212 13.70 10.65 3.30
N GLU A 213 13.32 11.00 2.07
CA GLU A 213 12.14 10.47 1.40
C GLU A 213 12.25 8.97 1.18
N ARG A 214 13.43 8.49 0.76
CA ARG A 214 13.69 7.05 0.59
C ARG A 214 13.61 6.30 1.91
N ALA A 215 14.17 6.84 2.99
CA ALA A 215 14.08 6.22 4.32
C ALA A 215 12.63 6.18 4.84
N MET A 216 11.88 7.27 4.70
CA MET A 216 10.46 7.32 5.06
C MET A 216 9.64 6.31 4.25
N THR A 217 9.89 6.23 2.95
CA THR A 217 9.22 5.27 2.05
C THR A 217 9.53 3.83 2.45
N TRP A 218 10.79 3.52 2.77
CA TRP A 218 11.18 2.18 3.19
C TRP A 218 10.56 1.79 4.54
N LEU A 219 10.50 2.71 5.50
CA LEU A 219 9.92 2.47 6.83
C LEU A 219 8.41 2.30 6.80
N THR A 220 7.71 3.06 5.95
CA THR A 220 6.25 3.16 5.98
C THR A 220 5.56 2.52 4.77
N SER A 221 6.31 2.09 3.77
CA SER A 221 5.84 1.60 2.46
C SER A 221 5.07 2.62 1.61
N ARG A 222 5.07 3.90 2.01
CA ARG A 222 4.38 5.00 1.31
C ARG A 222 5.34 6.18 1.13
N ALA A 223 5.32 6.76 -0.06
CA ALA A 223 6.08 7.97 -0.30
C ALA A 223 5.47 9.15 0.49
N PRO A 224 6.30 10.02 1.09
CA PRO A 224 5.80 11.24 1.71
C PRO A 224 5.15 12.15 0.66
N THR A 225 4.02 12.75 1.01
CA THR A 225 3.31 13.72 0.15
C THR A 225 3.81 15.15 0.34
N ALA A 226 4.47 15.43 1.46
CA ALA A 226 5.13 16.70 1.71
C ALA A 226 6.43 16.76 0.90
N GLN A 227 6.59 17.82 0.10
CA GLN A 227 7.86 18.15 -0.55
C GLN A 227 8.52 19.26 0.28
N GLN A 228 9.74 19.01 0.78
CA GLN A 228 10.55 20.07 1.37
C GLN A 228 11.16 20.90 0.24
N ASP A 229 10.97 22.21 0.28
CA ASP A 229 11.59 23.12 -0.67
C ASP A 229 13.10 23.17 -0.38
N SER A 230 13.91 22.47 -1.17
CA SER A 230 15.37 22.37 -0.97
C SER A 230 16.11 23.73 -1.08
N GLY A 231 15.39 24.80 -1.40
CA GLY A 231 15.87 26.19 -1.47
C GLY A 231 15.65 27.02 -0.21
N GLU A 232 14.77 26.61 0.71
CA GLU A 232 14.65 27.27 2.00
C GLU A 232 15.74 26.72 2.90
N LYS A 233 16.85 27.48 2.98
CA LYS A 233 17.88 27.31 4.00
C LYS A 233 17.19 27.03 5.35
N ASN A 234 17.33 25.79 5.81
CA ASN A 234 16.91 25.27 7.10
C ASN A 234 16.82 26.37 8.14
N ARG A 235 15.59 26.73 8.50
CA ARG A 235 15.30 27.55 9.67
C ARG A 235 15.12 26.66 10.88
#